data_AF-A0A842TVN5-F1
#
_entry.id   AF-A0A842TVN5-F1
#
_cell.length_a   1.000
_cell.length_b   1.000
_cell.length_c   1.000
_cell.angle_alpha   90.00
_cell.angle_beta   90.00
_cell.angle_gamma   90.00
#
_symmetry.space_group_name_H-M   'P 1'
#
loop_
_entity.id
_entity.type
_entity.pdbx_description
1 polymer ?
#
loop_
_entity_poly.entity_id
_entity_poly.type
_entity_poly.pdbx_seq_one_letter_code
_entity_poly.pdbx_strand_id
1 'polypeptide(L)'
;MAKNNKEKIVSEDTYSKEDNEGDFNEKKTSEDIELEMEIGKKDEEVYSEEGRESLVEDDEMEPWEEGFMEGAEGRGEQHCCSECGKLLGEDESSIYERKFDGELKWFCSEEHAENYAKKHENE
;
A
#
# COMPACT_ATOMS: atom_id res chain seq x y z
N MET A 1 28.14 21.95 39.41
CA MET A 1 27.57 22.83 38.36
C MET A 1 28.50 22.79 37.16
N ALA A 2 27.92 22.68 35.96
CA ALA A 2 28.49 22.87 34.63
C ALA A 2 29.69 21.95 34.24
N LYS A 3 29.54 20.92 33.40
CA LYS A 3 29.13 20.82 31.97
C LYS A 3 30.30 20.96 30.98
N ASN A 4 30.31 20.00 30.04
CA ASN A 4 30.81 20.02 28.66
C ASN A 4 32.25 19.51 28.45
N ASN A 5 32.47 18.26 28.05
CA ASN A 5 32.04 17.59 26.79
C ASN A 5 32.63 18.26 25.55
N LYS A 6 33.62 17.57 24.95
CA LYS A 6 33.94 17.60 23.52
C LYS A 6 34.95 16.48 23.24
N GLU A 7 34.48 15.24 23.38
CA GLU A 7 35.06 14.15 22.61
C GLU A 7 34.87 14.51 21.14
N LYS A 8 36.00 14.67 20.46
CA LYS A 8 36.06 15.00 19.04
C LYS A 8 35.84 13.68 18.30
N ILE A 9 34.58 13.33 18.10
CA ILE A 9 34.20 12.18 17.28
C ILE A 9 34.40 12.63 15.83
N VAL A 10 35.57 12.34 15.29
CA VAL A 10 35.77 12.32 13.83
C VAL A 10 35.22 10.97 13.39
N SER A 11 33.93 10.91 13.09
CA SER A 11 33.39 9.82 12.29
C SER A 11 33.79 10.12 10.86
N GLU A 12 34.94 9.58 10.49
CA GLU A 12 35.36 9.43 9.11
C GLU A 12 34.33 8.50 8.46
N ASP A 13 33.32 9.07 7.81
CA ASP A 13 32.46 8.34 6.87
C ASP A 13 33.34 7.96 5.68
N THR A 14 34.15 6.93 5.85
CA THR A 14 34.77 6.21 4.75
C THR A 14 33.62 5.52 4.02
N TYR A 15 33.14 6.17 2.96
CA TYR A 15 32.36 5.50 1.93
C TYR A 15 33.26 4.41 1.35
N SER A 16 33.13 3.18 1.87
CA SER A 16 33.73 2.00 1.27
C SER A 16 33.22 1.95 -0.17
N LYS A 17 34.12 2.22 -1.13
CA LYS A 17 33.90 1.90 -2.53
C LYS A 17 34.00 0.38 -2.65
N GLU A 18 32.88 -0.22 -2.27
CA GLU A 18 32.50 -1.62 -2.16
C GLU A 18 32.53 -2.49 -3.41
N ASP A 19 32.58 -1.91 -4.61
CA ASP A 19 32.12 -2.62 -5.80
C ASP A 19 32.72 -2.00 -7.07
N ASN A 20 34.03 -2.14 -7.22
CA ASN A 20 34.69 -1.98 -8.52
C ASN A 20 35.60 -3.17 -8.80
N GLU A 21 35.07 -4.38 -8.62
CA GLU A 21 35.60 -5.58 -9.25
C GLU A 21 34.71 -5.89 -10.46
N GLY A 22 35.09 -5.35 -11.61
CA GLY A 22 34.40 -5.57 -12.87
C GLY A 22 35.38 -5.47 -14.03
N ASP A 23 36.03 -6.60 -14.29
CA ASP A 23 36.81 -6.98 -15.47
C ASP A 23 36.97 -5.92 -16.57
N PHE A 24 38.12 -5.25 -16.55
CA PHE A 24 38.58 -4.44 -17.66
C PHE A 24 38.96 -5.40 -18.80
N ASN A 25 38.04 -5.55 -19.76
CA ASN A 25 38.28 -5.96 -21.16
C ASN A 25 37.80 -7.35 -21.63
N GLU A 26 36.76 -7.94 -21.01
CA GLU A 26 35.97 -9.00 -21.65
C GLU A 26 34.73 -8.42 -22.33
N LYS A 27 34.63 -8.56 -23.66
CA LYS A 27 33.43 -8.15 -24.41
C LYS A 27 32.30 -9.11 -24.05
N LYS A 28 31.48 -8.75 -23.06
CA LYS A 28 30.22 -9.43 -22.77
C LYS A 28 29.36 -9.50 -24.03
N THR A 29 28.82 -10.68 -24.29
CA THR A 29 27.86 -10.85 -25.37
C THR A 29 26.53 -10.19 -24.99
N SER A 30 25.64 -9.95 -25.95
CA SER A 30 24.29 -9.45 -25.65
C SER A 30 23.52 -10.38 -24.71
N GLU A 31 23.75 -11.69 -24.84
CA GLU A 31 23.15 -12.73 -23.99
C GLU A 31 23.62 -12.61 -22.53
N ASP A 32 24.90 -12.30 -22.30
CA ASP A 32 25.43 -12.09 -20.94
C ASP A 32 24.85 -10.84 -20.28
N ILE A 33 24.60 -9.79 -21.06
CA ILE A 33 24.03 -8.52 -20.58
C ILE A 33 22.57 -8.73 -20.18
N GLU A 34 21.80 -9.44 -21.00
CA GLU A 34 20.39 -9.76 -20.73
C GLU A 34 20.25 -10.61 -19.46
N LEU A 35 21.09 -11.65 -19.31
CA LEU A 35 21.11 -12.47 -18.11
C LEU A 35 21.49 -11.65 -16.86
N GLU A 36 22.44 -10.72 -16.97
CA GLU A 36 22.83 -9.85 -15.86
C GLU A 36 21.73 -8.89 -15.42
N MET A 37 20.86 -8.46 -16.35
CA MET A 37 19.67 -7.67 -16.04
C MET A 37 18.60 -8.55 -15.36
N GLU A 38 18.36 -9.76 -15.86
CA GLU A 38 17.38 -10.70 -15.27
C GLU A 38 17.73 -11.07 -13.82
N ILE A 39 19.02 -11.27 -13.52
CA ILE A 39 19.48 -11.61 -12.15
C ILE A 39 19.79 -10.38 -11.28
N GLY A 40 19.55 -9.16 -11.78
CA GLY A 40 19.73 -7.91 -11.05
C GLY A 40 21.17 -7.53 -10.75
N LYS A 41 22.14 -8.02 -11.53
CA LYS A 41 23.56 -7.60 -11.44
C LYS A 41 23.86 -6.33 -12.21
N LYS A 42 23.01 -5.99 -13.19
CA LYS A 42 23.16 -4.80 -14.02
C LYS A 42 21.82 -4.09 -14.12
N ASP A 43 21.81 -2.79 -13.82
CA ASP A 43 20.64 -1.95 -13.99
C ASP A 43 20.47 -1.54 -15.46
N GLU A 44 19.22 -1.30 -15.85
CA GLU A 44 18.86 -0.77 -17.16
C GLU A 44 19.29 0.71 -17.29
N GLU A 45 19.90 1.05 -18.44
CA GLU A 45 20.37 2.40 -18.70
C GLU A 45 19.23 3.32 -19.18
N VAL A 46 18.47 3.86 -18.23
CA VAL A 46 17.31 4.76 -18.46
C VAL A 46 17.60 6.00 -19.32
N TYR A 47 18.86 6.45 -19.39
CA TYR A 47 19.23 7.63 -20.21
C TYR A 47 19.61 7.28 -21.65
N SER A 48 19.65 5.99 -22.01
CA SER A 48 19.81 5.53 -23.39
C SER A 48 18.50 5.71 -24.17
N GLU A 49 18.55 5.61 -25.50
CA GLU A 49 17.33 5.68 -26.33
C GLU A 49 16.44 4.46 -26.11
N GLU A 50 17.05 3.26 -25.99
CA GLU A 50 16.38 1.98 -25.73
C GLU A 50 15.75 1.93 -24.34
N GLY A 51 16.49 2.31 -23.28
CA GLY A 51 15.97 2.35 -21.91
C GLY A 51 14.93 3.44 -21.63
N ARG A 52 14.67 4.33 -22.60
CA ARG A 52 13.56 5.28 -22.56
C ARG A 52 12.30 4.73 -23.21
N GLU A 53 12.45 3.86 -24.21
CA GLU A 53 11.34 3.21 -24.90
C GLU A 53 10.69 2.17 -23.99
N SER A 54 11.50 1.37 -23.27
CA SER A 54 11.03 0.39 -22.28
C SER A 54 10.18 0.99 -21.16
N LEU A 55 10.52 2.19 -20.68
CA LEU A 55 9.74 2.93 -19.67
C LEU A 55 8.35 3.36 -20.15
N VAL A 56 8.14 3.42 -21.48
CA VAL A 56 6.84 3.80 -22.06
C VAL A 56 5.99 2.56 -22.32
N GLU A 57 6.61 1.41 -22.59
CA GLU A 57 5.90 0.14 -22.84
C GLU A 57 5.26 -0.44 -21.58
N ASP A 58 5.86 -0.26 -20.40
CA ASP A 58 5.34 -0.75 -19.11
C ASP A 58 4.28 0.18 -18.47
N ASP A 59 3.84 1.23 -19.18
CA ASP A 59 2.76 2.13 -18.74
C ASP A 59 1.36 1.62 -19.17
N GLU A 60 1.32 0.56 -20.00
CA GLU A 60 0.07 -0.07 -20.43
C GLU A 60 -0.45 -1.01 -19.33
N MET A 61 -1.45 -0.54 -18.58
CA MET A 61 -2.09 -1.28 -17.51
C MET A 61 -2.85 -2.49 -18.06
N GLU A 62 -2.53 -3.68 -17.56
CA GLU A 62 -3.30 -4.87 -17.93
C GLU A 62 -4.70 -4.85 -17.28
N PRO A 63 -5.72 -5.48 -17.89
CA PRO A 63 -7.10 -5.44 -17.38
C PRO A 63 -7.30 -5.96 -15.94
N TRP A 64 -6.36 -6.75 -15.42
CA TRP A 64 -6.39 -7.24 -14.04
C TRP A 64 -5.79 -6.24 -13.04
N GLU A 65 -4.89 -5.35 -13.49
CA GLU A 65 -4.30 -4.28 -12.70
C GLU A 65 -5.28 -3.11 -12.52
N GLU A 66 -6.10 -2.85 -13.54
CA GLU A 66 -7.22 -1.88 -13.46
C GLU A 66 -8.15 -2.19 -12.27
N GLY A 67 -8.44 -3.48 -12.03
CA GLY A 67 -9.31 -3.91 -10.92
C GLY A 67 -8.70 -3.68 -9.53
N PHE A 68 -7.38 -3.54 -9.42
CA PHE A 68 -6.73 -3.19 -8.16
C PHE A 68 -6.79 -1.67 -7.88
N MET A 69 -6.80 -0.86 -8.94
CA MET A 69 -6.94 0.60 -8.86
C MET A 69 -8.35 1.07 -8.50
N GLU A 70 -9.37 0.29 -8.83
CA GLU A 70 -10.77 0.62 -8.52
C GLU A 70 -11.03 0.72 -7.00
N GLY A 71 -10.16 0.13 -6.17
CA GLY A 71 -10.29 0.17 -4.73
C GLY A 71 -11.49 -0.65 -4.24
N ALA A 72 -11.42 -1.16 -3.02
CA ALA A 72 -12.57 -1.85 -2.41
C ALA A 72 -13.60 -0.82 -1.92
N GLU A 73 -14.24 -0.10 -2.83
CA GLU A 73 -15.39 0.76 -2.50
C GLU A 73 -16.59 -0.14 -2.20
N GLY A 74 -17.05 -0.12 -0.93
CA GLY A 74 -18.34 -0.72 -0.56
C GLY A 74 -18.33 -1.75 0.56
N ARG A 75 -17.19 -2.31 0.96
CA ARG A 75 -17.13 -3.18 2.17
C ARG A 75 -16.91 -2.44 3.48
N GLY A 76 -16.43 -1.20 3.46
CA GLY A 76 -16.10 -0.47 4.69
C GLY A 76 -17.30 0.05 5.47
N GLU A 77 -18.36 0.50 4.78
CA GLU A 77 -19.49 1.18 5.43
C GLU A 77 -20.62 0.23 5.85
N GLN A 78 -20.78 -0.89 5.16
CA GLN A 78 -21.85 -1.88 5.44
C GLN A 78 -21.64 -2.64 6.75
N HIS A 79 -20.45 -2.58 7.33
CA HIS A 79 -20.13 -3.21 8.60
C HIS A 79 -20.12 -2.22 9.76
N CYS A 80 -20.66 -1.01 9.65
CA CYS A 80 -20.70 -0.07 10.77
C CYS A 80 -22.08 -0.05 11.47
N CYS A 81 -22.08 -0.04 12.80
CA CYS A 81 -23.30 0.21 13.56
C CYS A 81 -23.82 1.62 13.31
N SER A 82 -25.08 1.77 12.90
CA SER A 82 -25.65 3.08 12.53
C SER A 82 -25.83 4.04 13.72
N GLU A 83 -25.80 3.55 14.96
CA GLU A 83 -25.94 4.38 16.16
C GLU A 83 -24.58 4.77 16.78
N CYS A 84 -23.62 3.85 16.86
CA CYS A 84 -22.33 4.09 17.51
C CYS A 84 -21.13 4.19 16.57
N GLY A 85 -21.30 3.88 15.28
CA GLY A 85 -20.23 3.89 14.27
C GLY A 85 -19.18 2.79 14.44
N LYS A 86 -19.38 1.84 15.37
CA LYS A 86 -18.43 0.75 15.59
C LYS A 86 -18.52 -0.29 14.48
N LEU A 87 -17.38 -0.80 14.05
CA LEU A 87 -17.30 -1.95 13.15
C LEU A 87 -17.92 -3.19 13.80
N LEU A 88 -18.87 -3.75 13.09
CA LEU A 88 -19.53 -5.03 13.30
C LEU A 88 -18.58 -6.11 12.76
N GLY A 89 -18.39 -7.16 13.54
CA GLY A 89 -17.58 -8.29 13.11
C GLY A 89 -18.21 -9.06 11.95
N GLU A 90 -17.53 -10.09 11.47
CA GLU A 90 -18.07 -11.02 10.47
C GLU A 90 -19.20 -11.90 11.02
N ASP A 91 -19.39 -11.96 12.34
CA ASP A 91 -20.42 -12.75 13.00
C ASP A 91 -21.83 -12.15 12.80
N GLU A 92 -22.50 -12.58 11.73
CA GLU A 92 -23.89 -12.23 11.39
C GLU A 92 -24.87 -12.48 12.56
N SER A 93 -24.61 -13.48 13.39
CA SER A 93 -25.47 -13.82 14.54
C SER A 93 -25.50 -12.76 15.65
N SER A 94 -24.49 -11.88 15.71
CA SER A 94 -24.42 -10.79 16.70
C SER A 94 -24.86 -9.44 16.11
N ILE A 95 -25.24 -9.41 14.84
CA ILE A 95 -25.65 -8.21 14.13
C ILE A 95 -27.17 -8.13 14.13
N TYR A 96 -27.69 -6.99 14.58
CA TYR A 96 -29.11 -6.70 14.56
C TYR A 96 -29.42 -5.84 13.35
N GLU A 97 -30.23 -6.35 12.43
CA GLU A 97 -30.71 -5.65 11.24
C GLU A 97 -32.14 -5.13 11.46
N ARG A 98 -32.37 -3.85 11.15
CA ARG A 98 -33.71 -3.24 11.14
C ARG A 98 -33.87 -2.32 9.95
N LYS A 99 -35.11 -2.25 9.45
CA LYS A 99 -35.49 -1.35 8.36
C LYS A 99 -36.03 -0.04 8.93
N PHE A 100 -35.40 1.07 8.57
CA PHE A 100 -35.81 2.44 8.91
C PHE A 100 -35.92 3.26 7.63
N ASP A 101 -37.04 3.96 7.43
CA ASP A 101 -37.31 4.81 6.25
C ASP A 101 -37.06 4.15 4.87
N GLY A 102 -37.23 2.83 4.77
CA GLY A 102 -36.95 2.10 3.53
C GLY A 102 -35.52 1.55 3.40
N GLU A 103 -34.59 1.99 4.24
CA GLU A 103 -33.19 1.55 4.28
C GLU A 103 -32.97 0.48 5.36
N LEU A 104 -32.14 -0.53 5.06
CA LEU A 104 -31.66 -1.49 6.06
C LEU A 104 -30.47 -0.89 6.81
N LYS A 105 -30.54 -0.91 8.13
CA LYS A 105 -29.49 -0.42 9.03
C LYS A 105 -29.06 -1.56 9.97
N TRP A 106 -27.78 -1.58 10.30
CA TRP A 106 -27.16 -2.60 11.15
C TRP A 106 -26.73 -2.04 12.51
N PHE A 107 -26.85 -2.87 13.55
CA PHE A 107 -26.56 -2.50 14.93
C PHE A 107 -25.79 -3.59 15.66
N CYS A 108 -24.93 -3.17 16.59
CA CYS A 108 -24.16 -4.09 17.42
C CYS A 108 -24.96 -4.68 18.60
N SER A 109 -26.13 -4.12 18.90
CA SER A 109 -27.01 -4.57 19.97
C SER A 109 -28.45 -4.12 19.71
N GLU A 110 -29.40 -4.83 20.31
CA GLU A 110 -30.82 -4.47 20.28
C GLU A 110 -31.06 -3.08 20.89
N GLU A 111 -30.37 -2.74 21.99
CA GLU A 111 -30.48 -1.43 22.65
C GLU A 111 -30.13 -0.27 21.71
N HIS A 112 -29.11 -0.43 20.85
CA HIS A 112 -28.74 0.58 19.87
C HIS A 112 -29.80 0.70 18.78
N ALA A 113 -30.37 -0.41 18.32
CA ALA A 113 -31.44 -0.40 17.34
C ALA A 113 -32.72 0.27 17.88
N GLU A 114 -33.03 0.13 19.18
CA GLU A 114 -34.15 0.81 19.82
C GLU A 114 -33.92 2.30 20.05
N ASN A 115 -32.71 2.68 20.47
CA ASN A 115 -32.36 4.10 20.63
C ASN A 115 -32.39 4.83 19.28
N TYR A 116 -31.90 4.18 18.24
CA TYR A 116 -32.00 4.68 16.86
C TYR A 116 -33.46 4.82 16.44
N ALA A 117 -34.30 3.81 16.70
CA ALA A 117 -35.73 3.87 16.43
C ALA A 117 -36.38 5.09 17.10
N LYS A 118 -36.19 5.27 18.42
CA LYS A 118 -36.79 6.41 19.17
C LYS A 118 -36.39 7.78 18.63
N LYS A 119 -35.15 7.92 18.12
CA LYS A 119 -34.66 9.15 17.50
C LYS A 119 -35.32 9.41 16.14
N HIS A 120 -35.57 8.35 15.36
CA HIS A 120 -36.09 8.43 14.00
C HIS A 120 -37.62 8.19 13.89
N GLU A 121 -38.31 7.87 14.99
CA GLU A 121 -39.78 7.66 15.03
C GLU A 121 -40.59 8.97 15.16
N ASN A 122 -39.92 10.12 15.39
CA ASN A 122 -40.57 11.42 15.63
C ASN A 122 -40.41 12.43 14.49
N GLU A 123 -40.02 11.99 13.29
CA GLU A 123 -39.92 12.87 12.10
C GLU A 123 -41.09 12.65 11.12
#